data_AF-A0A2H6N9V2-F1
#
_entry.id   AF-A0A2H6N9V2-F1
#
_cell.length_a   1.000
_cell.length_b   1.000
_cell.length_c   1.000
_cell.angle_alpha   90.00
_cell.angle_beta   90.00
_cell.angle_gamma   90.00
#
_symmetry.space_group_name_H-M   'P 1'
#
loop_
_entity.id
_entity.type
_entity.pdbx_description
1 polymer ?
#
loop_
_entity_poly.entity_id
_entity_poly.type
_entity_poly.pdbx_seq_one_letter_code
_entity_poly.pdbx_strand_id
1 'polypeptide(L)'
;TYDYEHHSTLVSTRHYRAPEVILALGWSQPCDVWSIGCILIEYYLGFTIFPTHDSKEHLAMMEKILGPLPTHMVQKTRKRKYFRHDGLDWDELSSAGRYVSRRCKPLKEFMQCHNSDHEHLFDLIQKMLEYDPARRITLDEALAHPFFFPLRKKMKRDF
;
A
#
# COMPACT_ATOMS: atom_id res chain seq x y z
N THR A 1 -12.23 -6.50 -22.03
CA THR A 1 -11.28 -7.39 -22.73
C THR A 1 -10.05 -7.73 -21.90
N TYR A 2 -9.78 -7.06 -20.77
CA TYR A 2 -8.75 -7.46 -19.80
C TYR A 2 -9.21 -8.59 -18.84
N ASP A 3 -10.52 -8.71 -18.61
CA ASP A 3 -11.07 -9.60 -17.57
C ASP A 3 -11.00 -11.11 -17.91
N TYR A 4 -10.60 -11.48 -19.13
CA TYR A 4 -10.64 -12.85 -19.63
C TYR A 4 -9.26 -13.47 -19.94
N GLU A 5 -8.15 -12.75 -19.69
CA GLU A 5 -6.80 -13.31 -19.86
C GLU A 5 -6.34 -14.10 -18.63
N HIS A 6 -5.46 -15.07 -18.84
CA HIS A 6 -4.87 -15.86 -17.77
C HIS A 6 -4.01 -14.96 -16.87
N HIS A 7 -4.53 -14.63 -15.68
CA HIS A 7 -3.81 -13.81 -14.71
C HIS A 7 -2.77 -14.64 -13.97
N SER A 8 -1.48 -14.32 -14.16
CA SER A 8 -0.39 -14.91 -13.37
C SER A 8 -0.64 -14.70 -11.88
N THR A 9 -0.46 -15.74 -11.07
CA THR A 9 -0.69 -15.67 -9.62
C THR A 9 0.28 -14.74 -8.88
N LEU A 10 1.40 -14.37 -9.52
CA LEU A 10 2.40 -13.46 -9.00
C LEU A 10 2.72 -12.39 -10.05
N VAL A 11 2.60 -11.13 -9.66
CA VAL A 11 2.81 -9.93 -10.49
C VAL A 11 3.50 -8.85 -9.65
N SER A 12 4.06 -7.84 -10.32
CA SER A 12 4.80 -6.69 -9.76
C SER A 12 6.13 -7.05 -9.09
N THR A 13 7.04 -6.08 -9.06
CA THR A 13 8.24 -6.13 -8.21
C THR A 13 7.81 -6.15 -6.75
N ARG A 14 8.44 -7.00 -5.94
CA ARG A 14 7.98 -7.33 -4.59
C ARG A 14 7.71 -6.11 -3.70
N HIS A 15 8.55 -5.08 -3.76
CA HIS A 15 8.44 -3.87 -2.93
C HIS A 15 7.18 -3.03 -3.20
N TYR A 16 6.54 -3.23 -4.35
CA TYR A 16 5.35 -2.47 -4.78
C TYR A 16 4.10 -3.37 -4.88
N ARG A 17 4.19 -4.62 -4.40
CA ARG A 17 3.15 -5.62 -4.57
C ARG A 17 2.01 -5.40 -3.58
N ALA A 18 0.79 -5.32 -4.12
CA ALA A 18 -0.42 -5.14 -3.35
C ALA A 18 -0.77 -6.34 -2.45
N PRO A 19 -1.46 -6.13 -1.31
CA PRO A 19 -1.81 -7.18 -0.35
C PRO A 19 -2.65 -8.30 -0.97
N GLU A 20 -3.61 -7.99 -1.84
CA GLU A 20 -4.44 -8.99 -2.53
C GLU A 20 -3.61 -9.95 -3.42
N VAL A 21 -2.51 -9.48 -3.98
CA VAL A 21 -1.56 -10.30 -4.75
C VAL A 21 -0.78 -11.22 -3.81
N ILE A 22 -0.26 -10.70 -2.69
CA ILE A 22 0.48 -11.49 -1.68
C ILE A 22 -0.43 -12.59 -1.08
N LEU A 23 -1.69 -12.23 -0.82
CA LEU A 23 -2.72 -13.10 -0.27
C LEU A 23 -3.39 -14.00 -1.31
N ALA A 24 -3.03 -13.88 -2.59
CA ALA A 24 -3.61 -14.65 -3.69
C ALA A 24 -5.16 -14.61 -3.71
N LEU A 25 -5.72 -13.40 -3.58
CA LEU A 25 -7.16 -13.13 -3.58
C LEU A 25 -7.71 -12.79 -4.99
N GLY A 26 -6.86 -12.89 -6.02
CA GLY A 26 -7.11 -12.30 -7.32
C GLY A 26 -6.63 -10.85 -7.36
N TRP A 27 -6.36 -10.35 -8.57
CA TRP A 27 -5.91 -8.98 -8.79
C TRP A 27 -6.44 -8.47 -10.11
N SER A 28 -6.56 -7.14 -10.21
CA SER A 28 -6.97 -6.40 -11.39
C SER A 28 -6.36 -4.99 -11.29
N GLN A 29 -6.88 -4.01 -12.02
CA GLN A 29 -6.39 -2.62 -12.05
C GLN A 29 -6.07 -1.99 -10.67
N PRO A 30 -6.80 -2.25 -9.56
CA PRO A 30 -6.47 -1.66 -8.27
C PRO A 30 -5.05 -1.97 -7.75
N CYS A 31 -4.43 -3.07 -8.17
CA CYS A 31 -3.07 -3.39 -7.72
C CYS A 31 -2.03 -2.36 -8.20
N ASP A 32 -2.27 -1.73 -9.35
CA ASP A 32 -1.40 -0.66 -9.86
C ASP A 32 -1.51 0.61 -9.01
N VAL A 33 -2.71 0.91 -8.49
CA VAL A 33 -2.92 2.05 -7.58
C VAL A 33 -2.10 1.88 -6.29
N TRP A 34 -2.05 0.67 -5.75
CA TRP A 34 -1.18 0.37 -4.60
C TRP A 34 0.28 0.62 -4.93
N SER A 35 0.75 0.11 -6.07
CA SER A 35 2.13 0.32 -6.52
C SER A 35 2.45 1.82 -6.66
N ILE A 36 1.53 2.62 -7.19
CA ILE A 36 1.70 4.08 -7.28
C ILE A 36 1.78 4.71 -5.88
N GLY A 37 0.95 4.29 -4.93
CA GLY A 37 1.03 4.75 -3.54
C GLY A 37 2.41 4.50 -2.92
N CYS A 38 2.99 3.31 -3.16
CA CYS A 38 4.35 2.98 -2.74
C CYS A 38 5.42 3.84 -3.43
N ILE A 39 5.27 4.13 -4.73
CA ILE A 39 6.21 4.97 -5.49
C ILE A 39 6.17 6.42 -5.01
N LEU A 40 4.97 6.97 -4.74
CA LEU A 40 4.83 8.35 -4.28
C LEU A 40 5.51 8.57 -2.92
N ILE A 41 5.35 7.64 -1.97
CA ILE A 41 6.06 7.73 -0.70
C ILE A 41 7.57 7.49 -0.85
N GLU A 42 8.00 6.66 -1.79
CA GLU A 42 9.41 6.50 -2.12
C GLU A 42 10.02 7.78 -2.68
N TYR A 43 9.32 8.49 -3.57
CA TYR A 43 9.75 9.81 -4.04
C TYR A 43 9.84 10.84 -2.90
N TYR A 44 8.91 10.77 -1.95
CA TYR A 44 8.90 11.66 -0.80
C TYR A 44 10.07 11.40 0.17
N LEU A 45 10.39 10.11 0.42
CA LEU A 45 11.39 9.71 1.43
C LEU A 45 12.79 9.45 0.87
N GLY A 46 12.91 9.19 -0.43
CA GLY A 46 14.14 8.75 -1.08
C GLY A 46 14.49 7.27 -0.88
N PHE A 47 13.59 6.46 -0.32
CA PHE A 47 13.77 5.02 -0.14
C PHE A 47 12.43 4.26 -0.20
N THR A 48 12.49 2.98 -0.59
CA THR A 48 11.31 2.10 -0.65
C THR A 48 10.66 1.92 0.72
N ILE A 49 9.34 1.97 0.81
CA ILE A 49 8.62 1.81 2.09
C ILE A 49 8.53 0.34 2.56
N PHE A 50 8.57 -0.63 1.64
CA PHE A 50 8.56 -2.07 1.94
C PHE A 50 9.80 -2.82 1.41
N PRO A 51 11.01 -2.54 1.94
CA PRO A 51 12.27 -3.19 1.52
C PRO A 51 12.38 -4.62 2.06
N THR A 52 11.70 -5.58 1.44
CA THR A 52 11.72 -6.97 1.90
C THR A 52 11.75 -7.98 0.76
N HIS A 53 12.30 -9.17 1.05
CA HIS A 53 12.31 -10.33 0.17
C HIS A 53 11.39 -11.47 0.63
N ASP A 54 10.72 -11.32 1.78
CA ASP A 54 9.80 -12.32 2.33
C ASP A 54 8.35 -11.82 2.33
N SER A 55 7.40 -12.73 2.11
CA SER A 55 5.98 -12.34 2.02
C SER A 55 5.33 -12.12 3.39
N LYS A 56 5.73 -12.86 4.42
CA LYS A 56 5.17 -12.71 5.78
C LYS A 56 5.72 -11.43 6.42
N GLU A 57 7.02 -11.17 6.23
CA GLU A 57 7.65 -9.90 6.61
C GLU A 57 6.98 -8.72 5.91
N HIS A 58 6.68 -8.82 4.60
CA HIS A 58 5.97 -7.76 3.89
C HIS A 58 4.60 -7.45 4.53
N LEU A 59 3.81 -8.47 4.85
CA LEU A 59 2.52 -8.28 5.55
C LEU A 59 2.72 -7.66 6.93
N ALA A 60 3.76 -8.04 7.68
CA ALA A 60 4.06 -7.44 8.97
C ALA A 60 4.45 -5.95 8.87
N MET A 61 5.21 -5.59 7.83
CA MET A 61 5.53 -4.19 7.54
C MET A 61 4.28 -3.40 7.19
N MET A 62 3.38 -3.97 6.37
CA MET A 62 2.10 -3.36 6.07
C MET A 62 1.30 -3.12 7.34
N GLU A 63 1.16 -4.12 8.23
CA GLU A 63 0.42 -3.94 9.49
C GLU A 63 1.02 -2.87 10.39
N LYS A 64 2.35 -2.79 10.45
CA LYS A 64 3.05 -1.76 11.23
C LYS A 64 2.84 -0.34 10.70
N ILE A 65 2.68 -0.18 9.38
CA ILE A 65 2.58 1.13 8.72
C ILE A 65 1.11 1.58 8.58
N LEU A 66 0.22 0.67 8.24
CA LEU A 66 -1.17 0.97 7.82
C LEU A 66 -2.21 0.49 8.84
N GLY A 67 -1.80 -0.27 9.85
CA GLY A 67 -2.70 -0.95 10.78
C GLY A 67 -3.09 -2.36 10.29
N PRO A 68 -3.91 -3.08 11.09
CA PRO A 68 -4.17 -4.50 10.89
C PRO A 68 -4.83 -4.81 9.55
N LEU A 69 -4.53 -5.99 8.99
CA LEU A 69 -5.18 -6.47 7.77
C LEU A 69 -6.69 -6.68 8.00
N PRO A 70 -7.56 -6.32 7.04
CA PRO A 70 -8.99 -6.56 7.18
C PRO A 70 -9.30 -8.06 7.34
N THR A 71 -10.06 -8.41 8.38
CA THR A 71 -10.40 -9.80 8.72
C THR A 71 -11.01 -10.55 7.54
N HIS A 72 -11.84 -9.90 6.73
CA HIS A 72 -12.47 -10.53 5.57
C HIS A 72 -11.45 -10.96 4.49
N MET A 73 -10.32 -10.26 4.34
CA MET A 73 -9.24 -10.65 3.43
C MET A 73 -8.46 -11.84 3.98
N VAL A 74 -8.15 -11.80 5.28
CA VAL A 74 -7.51 -12.90 6.02
C VAL A 74 -8.36 -14.17 5.94
N GLN A 75 -9.67 -14.04 6.07
CA GLN A 75 -10.61 -15.16 6.00
C GLN A 75 -10.80 -15.72 4.58
N LYS A 76 -10.57 -14.94 3.52
CA LYS A 76 -10.70 -15.41 2.12
C LYS A 76 -9.41 -16.01 1.55
N THR A 77 -8.23 -15.70 2.11
CA THR A 77 -6.96 -16.11 1.53
C THR A 77 -6.71 -17.61 1.60
N ARG A 78 -6.07 -18.16 0.56
CA ARG A 78 -5.52 -19.53 0.58
C ARG A 78 -4.18 -19.61 1.33
N LYS A 79 -3.55 -18.48 1.67
CA LYS A 79 -2.24 -18.40 2.35
C LYS A 79 -2.36 -18.55 3.88
N ARG A 80 -3.10 -19.56 4.35
CA ARG A 80 -3.41 -19.78 5.77
C ARG A 80 -2.19 -19.87 6.67
N LYS A 81 -1.06 -20.36 6.16
CA LYS A 81 0.21 -20.46 6.89
C LYS A 81 0.77 -19.13 7.42
N TYR A 82 0.27 -17.99 6.96
CA TYR A 82 0.69 -16.68 7.45
C TYR A 82 -0.09 -16.23 8.69
N PHE A 83 -1.19 -16.87 9.03
CA PHE A 83 -2.15 -16.38 10.01
C PHE A 83 -2.44 -17.39 11.13
N ARG A 84 -2.74 -16.89 12.31
CA ARG A 84 -3.23 -17.65 13.47
C ARG A 84 -4.32 -16.83 14.16
N HIS A 85 -5.47 -17.44 14.42
CA HIS A 85 -6.63 -16.79 15.05
C HIS A 85 -7.04 -15.48 14.35
N ASP A 86 -7.13 -15.49 13.02
CA ASP A 86 -7.45 -14.33 12.16
C ASP A 86 -6.48 -13.13 12.25
N GLY A 87 -5.37 -13.25 12.98
CA GLY A 87 -4.26 -12.30 13.01
C GLY A 87 -3.02 -12.84 12.29
N LEU A 88 -2.11 -11.95 11.90
CA LEU A 88 -0.82 -12.34 11.34
C LEU A 88 -0.01 -13.12 12.40
N ASP A 89 0.48 -14.30 12.04
CA ASP A 89 1.30 -15.15 12.91
C ASP A 89 2.74 -14.62 12.99
N TRP A 90 2.94 -13.41 13.51
CA TRP A 90 4.22 -12.72 13.48
C TRP A 90 4.90 -12.69 14.85
N ASP A 91 6.17 -13.10 14.90
CA ASP A 91 6.98 -13.01 16.12
C ASP A 91 7.78 -11.69 16.11
N GLU A 92 7.31 -10.70 16.88
CA GLU A 92 7.97 -9.41 17.03
C GLU A 92 9.35 -9.49 17.68
N LEU A 93 9.61 -10.53 18.48
CA LEU A 93 10.87 -10.72 19.18
C LEU A 93 11.93 -11.40 18.31
N SER A 94 11.56 -11.95 17.15
CA SER A 94 12.50 -12.53 16.19
C SER A 94 13.45 -11.46 15.60
N SER A 95 14.51 -11.90 14.91
CA SER A 95 15.42 -10.97 14.20
C SER A 95 14.68 -10.15 13.13
N ALA A 96 13.78 -10.79 12.38
CA ALA A 96 12.92 -10.13 11.39
C ALA A 96 11.88 -9.20 12.07
N GLY A 97 11.30 -9.63 13.19
CA GLY A 97 10.39 -8.81 13.99
C GLY A 97 11.04 -7.50 14.46
N ARG A 98 12.26 -7.58 15.02
CA ARG A 98 13.04 -6.40 15.40
C ARG A 98 13.42 -5.52 14.21
N TYR A 99 13.71 -6.12 13.05
CA TYR A 99 13.96 -5.36 11.82
C TYR A 99 12.74 -4.53 11.41
N VAL A 100 11.55 -5.15 11.35
CA VAL A 100 10.29 -4.47 11.03
C VAL A 100 10.00 -3.36 12.03
N SER A 101 10.06 -3.66 13.33
CA SER A 101 9.77 -2.68 14.40
C SER A 101 10.71 -1.47 14.39
N ARG A 102 11.97 -1.63 13.98
CA ARG A 102 12.93 -0.52 13.89
C ARG A 102 12.76 0.31 12.62
N ARG A 103 12.36 -0.31 11.50
CA ARG A 103 12.30 0.34 10.19
C ARG A 103 10.93 0.93 9.87
N CYS A 104 9.87 0.34 10.42
CA CYS A 104 8.49 0.69 10.12
C CYS A 104 7.84 1.42 11.30
N LYS A 105 7.06 2.44 10.97
CA LYS A 105 6.23 3.24 11.87
C LYS A 105 4.94 3.61 11.14
N PRO A 106 3.88 4.03 11.85
CA PRO A 106 2.63 4.45 11.22
C PRO A 106 2.85 5.45 10.09
N LEU A 107 2.09 5.31 8.99
CA LEU A 107 2.27 6.06 7.75
C LEU A 107 2.45 7.57 7.97
N LYS A 108 1.57 8.18 8.77
CA LYS A 108 1.58 9.64 9.03
C LYS A 108 2.84 10.11 9.76
N GLU A 109 3.54 9.24 10.48
CA GLU A 109 4.79 9.60 11.17
C GLU A 109 5.98 9.71 10.22
N PHE A 110 5.86 9.31 8.95
CA PHE A 110 6.86 9.57 7.92
C PHE A 110 6.82 11.00 7.38
N MET A 111 5.74 11.74 7.66
CA MET A 111 5.57 13.11 7.18
C MET A 111 6.58 14.05 7.85
N GLN A 112 7.37 14.77 7.07
CA GLN A 112 8.44 15.66 7.56
C GLN A 112 7.95 17.09 7.83
N CYS A 113 6.77 17.46 7.33
CA CYS A 113 6.17 18.78 7.49
C CYS A 113 4.63 18.67 7.57
N HIS A 114 4.00 19.50 8.39
CA HIS A 114 2.54 19.51 8.61
C HIS A 114 1.84 20.67 7.88
N ASN A 115 2.30 21.02 6.69
CA ASN A 115 1.57 21.97 5.85
C ASN A 115 0.51 21.26 5.00
N SER A 116 -0.43 22.02 4.44
CA SER A 116 -1.56 21.50 3.68
C SER A 116 -1.15 20.58 2.51
N ASP A 117 -0.05 20.87 1.83
CA ASP A 117 0.37 20.11 0.66
C ASP A 117 0.84 18.71 1.05
N HIS A 118 1.56 18.61 2.17
CA HIS A 118 2.00 17.35 2.74
C HIS A 118 0.83 16.54 3.30
N GLU A 119 -0.11 17.20 3.98
CA GLU A 119 -1.32 16.52 4.47
C GLU A 119 -2.15 15.97 3.32
N HIS A 120 -2.33 16.72 2.23
CA HIS A 120 -3.02 16.24 1.04
C HIS A 120 -2.27 15.10 0.33
N LEU A 121 -0.93 15.13 0.31
CA LEU A 121 -0.12 14.04 -0.24
C LEU A 121 -0.31 12.75 0.56
N PHE A 122 -0.17 12.83 1.89
CA PHE A 122 -0.31 11.66 2.76
C PHE A 122 -1.75 11.13 2.81
N ASP A 123 -2.75 12.00 2.70
CA ASP A 123 -4.14 11.61 2.52
C ASP A 123 -4.36 10.83 1.20
N LEU A 124 -3.78 11.30 0.09
CA LEU A 124 -3.84 10.57 -1.19
C LEU A 124 -3.14 9.21 -1.09
N ILE A 125 -1.93 9.17 -0.53
CA ILE A 125 -1.16 7.92 -0.34
C ILE A 125 -1.94 6.95 0.54
N GLN A 126 -2.54 7.42 1.63
CA GLN A 126 -3.35 6.58 2.51
C GLN A 126 -4.54 5.95 1.76
N LYS A 127 -5.22 6.71 0.89
CA LYS A 127 -6.30 6.19 0.04
C LYS A 127 -5.81 5.19 -1.03
N MET A 128 -4.61 5.39 -1.56
CA MET A 128 -3.97 4.45 -2.51
C MET A 128 -3.49 3.16 -1.84
N LEU A 129 -3.07 3.24 -0.58
CA LEU A 129 -2.62 2.12 0.24
C LEU A 129 -3.76 1.49 1.08
N GLU A 130 -5.00 1.63 0.63
CA GLU A 130 -6.13 0.89 1.20
C GLU A 130 -5.97 -0.61 0.90
N TYR A 131 -6.14 -1.44 1.93
CA TYR A 131 -5.94 -2.88 1.83
C TYR A 131 -6.94 -3.53 0.88
N ASP A 132 -8.23 -3.22 1.08
CA ASP A 132 -9.30 -3.80 0.28
C ASP A 132 -9.29 -3.15 -1.12
N PRO A 133 -8.96 -3.90 -2.19
CA PRO A 133 -8.91 -3.33 -3.53
C PRO A 133 -10.26 -2.78 -4.00
N ALA A 134 -11.38 -3.22 -3.41
CA ALA A 134 -12.71 -2.68 -3.72
C ALA A 134 -13.01 -1.33 -3.05
N ARG A 135 -12.23 -0.96 -2.03
CA ARG A 135 -12.33 0.32 -1.30
C ARG A 135 -11.20 1.28 -1.64
N ARG A 136 -10.15 0.77 -2.30
CA ARG A 136 -9.01 1.55 -2.77
C ARG A 136 -9.46 2.58 -3.80
N ILE A 137 -8.93 3.79 -3.68
CA ILE A 137 -9.23 4.88 -4.60
C ILE A 137 -8.91 4.47 -6.04
N THR A 138 -9.74 4.88 -6.99
CA THR A 138 -9.45 4.70 -8.42
C THR A 138 -8.51 5.79 -8.93
N LEU A 139 -7.87 5.57 -10.08
CA LEU A 139 -7.02 6.62 -10.68
C LEU A 139 -7.82 7.86 -11.08
N ASP A 140 -9.06 7.69 -11.54
CA ASP A 140 -9.93 8.81 -11.90
C ASP A 140 -10.26 9.69 -10.68
N GLU A 141 -10.57 9.07 -9.54
CA GLU A 141 -10.78 9.78 -8.28
C GLU A 141 -9.47 10.40 -7.77
N ALA A 142 -8.34 9.70 -7.89
CA ALA A 142 -7.03 10.20 -7.50
C ALA A 142 -6.63 11.46 -8.28
N LEU A 143 -6.90 11.51 -9.59
CA LEU A 143 -6.65 12.69 -10.43
C LEU A 143 -7.51 13.90 -10.03
N ALA A 144 -8.62 13.67 -9.34
CA ALA A 144 -9.50 14.70 -8.77
C ALA A 144 -9.14 15.07 -7.32
N HIS A 145 -8.07 14.50 -6.75
CA HIS A 145 -7.70 14.74 -5.35
C HIS A 145 -7.20 16.19 -5.10
N PRO A 146 -7.48 16.78 -3.91
CA PRO A 146 -7.00 18.11 -3.54
C PRO A 146 -5.50 18.34 -3.70
N PHE A 147 -4.69 17.28 -3.55
CA PHE A 147 -3.23 17.31 -3.78
C PHE A 147 -2.86 17.88 -5.16
N PHE A 148 -3.66 17.61 -6.20
CA PHE A 148 -3.37 18.07 -7.56
C PHE A 148 -4.04 19.42 -7.91
N PHE A 149 -4.82 20.03 -7.02
CA PHE A 149 -5.50 21.30 -7.30
C PHE A 149 -4.56 22.47 -7.64
N PRO A 150 -3.39 22.64 -6.99
CA PRO A 150 -2.45 23.70 -7.36
C PRO A 150 -1.99 23.62 -8.82
N LEU A 151 -1.79 22.41 -9.36
CA LEU A 151 -1.38 22.18 -10.75
C LEU A 151 -2.49 22.59 -11.74
N ARG A 152 -3.75 22.28 -11.41
CA ARG A 152 -4.91 22.68 -12.24
C ARG A 152 -5.09 24.19 -12.31
N LYS A 153 -4.83 24.91 -11.20
CA LYS A 153 -4.88 26.38 -11.19
C LYS A 153 -3.79 26.99 -12.07
N LYS A 154 -2.61 26.36 -12.14
CA LYS A 154 -1.51 26.82 -12.97
C LYS A 154 -1.81 26.64 -14.46
N MET A 155 -2.29 25.46 -14.88
CA MET A 155 -2.67 25.22 -16.27
C MET A 155 -3.76 26.17 -16.79
N LYS A 156 -4.71 26.60 -15.94
CA LYS A 156 -5.75 27.57 -16.35
C LYS A 156 -5.25 29.02 -16.49
N ARG A 157 -4.06 29.35 -16.00
CA ARG A 157 -3.48 30.70 -16.10
C ARG A 157 -2.55 30.86 -17.32
N ASP A 158 -2.14 29.74 -17.91
CA ASP A 158 -1.23 29.70 -19.06
C ASP A 158 -1.99 29.65 -20.42
N PHE A 159 -3.31 29.84 -20.39
CA PHE A 159 -4.22 30.05 -21.54
C PHE A 159 -5.09 31.29 -21.30
#